data_AF-M3Z1L2-F1
#
_entry.id   AF-M3Z1L2-F1
#
_cell.length_a   1.000
_cell.length_b   1.000
_cell.length_c   1.000
_cell.angle_alpha   90.00
_cell.angle_beta   90.00
_cell.angle_gamma   90.00
#
_symmetry.space_group_name_H-M   'P 1'
#
loop_
_entity.id
_entity.type
_entity.pdbx_description
1 polymer ?
#
loop_
_entity_poly.entity_id
_entity_poly.type
_entity_poly.pdbx_seq_one_letter_code
_entity_poly.pdbx_strand_id
1 'polypeptide(L)'
;MSSVRLRKEIKRRGKDPIGHIPEIILNNFTTRLGHSVGCMFAFLFPHNLQFIRREVATFHNQRDCIFFRLHRYIFKSEKKGGIQELGPRFTIKLRSLQKGTFDSKYGDYEWVHKLWEMDISRRKLHI
;
A
#
# COMPACT_ATOMS: atom_id res chain seq x y z
N MET A 1 1.13 1.63 -12.30
CA MET A 1 2.09 1.94 -11.21
C MET A 1 2.90 3.16 -11.61
N SER A 2 3.19 4.07 -10.69
CA SER A 2 3.92 5.32 -10.94
C SER A 2 4.94 5.62 -9.83
N SER A 3 5.89 6.53 -10.11
CA SER A 3 6.92 6.98 -9.16
C SER A 3 7.66 5.83 -8.47
N VAL A 4 8.13 4.88 -9.28
CA VAL A 4 8.84 3.68 -8.79
C VAL A 4 10.28 4.07 -8.45
N ARG A 5 10.70 3.72 -7.24
CA ARG A 5 12.09 3.77 -6.78
C ARG A 5 12.46 2.40 -6.26
N LEU A 6 13.39 1.76 -6.96
CA LEU A 6 13.94 0.49 -6.52
C LEU A 6 14.80 0.70 -5.28
N ARG A 7 14.93 -0.33 -4.46
CA ARG A 7 15.71 -0.29 -3.22
C ARG A 7 17.15 0.21 -3.43
N LYS A 8 17.77 -0.13 -4.57
CA LYS A 8 19.14 0.27 -4.93
C LYS A 8 19.29 1.80 -5.07
N GLU A 9 18.22 2.50 -5.46
CA GLU A 9 18.20 3.95 -5.67
C GLU A 9 17.95 4.73 -4.37
N ILE A 10 17.59 4.06 -3.28
CA ILE A 10 17.23 4.71 -2.02
C ILE A 10 18.48 5.03 -1.20
N LYS A 11 18.67 6.33 -0.94
CA LYS A 11 19.73 6.86 -0.07
C LYS A 11 19.42 6.53 1.41
N ARG A 12 20.46 6.24 2.20
CA ARG A 12 20.34 5.94 3.64
C ARG A 12 19.41 4.76 3.98
N ARG A 13 19.33 3.78 3.08
CA ARG A 13 18.56 2.54 3.29
C ARG A 13 19.13 1.73 4.47
N GLY A 14 18.25 1.03 5.18
CA GLY A 14 18.66 0.06 6.20
C GLY A 14 19.29 -1.20 5.60
N LYS A 15 19.75 -2.11 6.48
CA LYS A 15 20.21 -3.45 6.09
C LYS A 15 19.09 -4.19 5.33
N ASP A 16 19.48 -5.17 4.53
CA ASP A 16 18.56 -6.06 3.82
C ASP A 16 17.46 -6.60 4.76
N PRO A 17 16.19 -6.58 4.32
CA PRO A 17 15.13 -7.25 5.06
C PRO A 17 15.46 -8.74 5.09
N ILE A 18 15.60 -9.29 6.29
CA ILE A 18 15.99 -10.68 6.50
C ILE A 18 14.71 -11.45 6.72
N GLY A 19 14.13 -12.06 5.69
CA GLY A 19 13.10 -13.13 5.75
C GLY A 19 11.89 -12.99 6.69
N HIS A 20 11.74 -11.89 7.41
CA HIS A 20 10.73 -11.67 8.43
C HIS A 20 9.49 -11.08 7.80
N ILE A 21 8.36 -11.36 8.45
CA ILE A 21 7.06 -10.90 8.01
C ILE A 21 6.85 -9.49 8.55
N PRO A 22 6.68 -8.47 7.67
CA PRO A 22 6.43 -7.11 8.12
C PRO A 22 5.00 -6.96 8.64
N GLU A 23 4.83 -6.06 9.61
CA GLU A 23 3.51 -5.58 10.03
C GLU A 23 2.88 -4.75 8.90
N ILE A 24 1.55 -4.74 8.78
CA ILE A 24 0.86 -3.96 7.76
C ILE A 24 0.19 -2.76 8.40
N ILE A 25 0.33 -1.59 7.78
CA ILE A 25 -0.44 -0.39 8.11
C ILE A 25 -1.27 0.00 6.89
N LEU A 26 -2.59 0.05 7.05
CA LEU A 26 -3.54 0.55 6.05
C LEU A 26 -4.10 1.88 6.54
N ASN A 27 -3.80 2.97 5.84
CA ASN A 27 -4.26 4.31 6.22
C ASN A 27 -5.24 4.87 5.18
N ASN A 28 -6.33 5.48 5.64
CA ASN A 28 -7.33 6.19 4.85
C ASN A 28 -8.08 5.35 3.79
N PHE A 29 -8.36 4.08 4.09
CA PHE A 29 -9.26 3.23 3.28
C PHE A 29 -10.67 3.23 3.89
N THR A 30 -11.37 4.37 3.79
CA THR A 30 -12.62 4.61 4.53
C THR A 30 -13.88 4.34 3.72
N THR A 31 -13.77 4.27 2.39
CA THR A 31 -14.93 3.99 1.52
C THR A 31 -15.22 2.49 1.49
N ARG A 32 -16.42 2.07 1.05
CA ARG A 32 -16.74 0.64 0.91
C ARG A 32 -15.76 -0.09 -0.01
N LEU A 33 -15.41 0.53 -1.14
CA LEU A 33 -14.40 -0.01 -2.05
C LEU A 33 -13.01 -0.01 -1.41
N GLY A 34 -12.67 1.06 -0.69
CA GLY A 34 -11.45 1.18 0.12
C GLY A 34 -11.29 0.06 1.12
N HIS A 35 -12.35 -0.28 1.87
CA HIS A 35 -12.35 -1.40 2.81
C HIS A 35 -12.07 -2.73 2.10
N SER A 36 -12.75 -3.02 0.98
CA SER A 36 -12.49 -4.24 0.20
C SER A 36 -11.04 -4.32 -0.30
N VAL A 37 -10.51 -3.23 -0.86
CA VAL A 37 -9.13 -3.14 -1.35
C VAL A 37 -8.12 -3.22 -0.21
N GLY A 38 -8.41 -2.61 0.94
CA GLY A 38 -7.61 -2.70 2.15
C GLY A 38 -7.54 -4.14 2.66
N CYS A 39 -8.67 -4.84 2.72
CA CYS A 39 -8.71 -6.26 3.05
C CYS A 39 -7.87 -7.09 2.06
N MET A 40 -8.00 -6.85 0.75
CA MET A 40 -7.17 -7.53 -0.25
C MET A 40 -5.67 -7.34 0.02
N PHE A 41 -5.23 -6.12 0.34
CA PHE A 41 -3.83 -5.88 0.72
C PHE A 41 -3.44 -6.58 2.01
N ALA A 42 -4.31 -6.62 3.01
CA ALA A 42 -4.04 -7.31 4.27
C ALA A 42 -3.81 -8.82 4.04
N PHE A 43 -4.61 -9.45 3.17
CA PHE A 43 -4.48 -10.88 2.84
C PHE A 43 -3.21 -11.24 2.06
N LEU A 44 -2.49 -10.27 1.48
CA LEU A 44 -1.21 -10.54 0.82
C LEU A 44 -0.08 -10.87 1.80
N PHE A 45 -0.27 -10.59 3.09
CA PHE A 45 0.74 -10.83 4.11
C PHE A 45 0.22 -11.84 5.14
N PRO A 46 1.09 -12.72 5.63
CA PRO A 46 0.67 -13.73 6.57
C PRO A 46 0.37 -13.10 7.94
N HIS A 47 -0.64 -13.64 8.63
CA HIS A 47 -1.21 -13.02 9.82
C HIS A 47 -0.35 -13.20 11.09
N ASN A 48 0.70 -14.03 11.04
CA ASN A 48 1.63 -14.27 12.13
C ASN A 48 2.67 -13.13 12.23
N LEU A 49 2.24 -12.04 12.86
CA LEU A 49 3.05 -10.85 13.07
C LEU A 49 4.29 -11.14 13.93
N GLN A 50 5.46 -10.69 13.48
CA GLN A 50 6.72 -10.79 14.21
C GLN A 50 7.25 -9.39 14.59
N PHE A 51 7.00 -8.97 15.82
CA PHE A 51 7.40 -7.64 16.32
C PHE A 51 8.92 -7.47 16.54
N ILE A 52 9.68 -8.56 16.46
CA ILE A 52 11.11 -8.60 16.83
C ILE A 52 11.93 -7.63 15.97
N ARG A 53 11.64 -7.53 14.67
CA ARG A 53 12.42 -6.72 13.74
C ARG A 53 11.89 -5.32 13.49
N ARG A 54 10.65 -5.04 13.89
CA ARG A 54 10.02 -3.71 13.75
C ARG A 54 9.88 -3.27 12.29
N GLU A 55 9.66 -4.23 11.40
CA GLU A 55 9.49 -4.01 9.97
C GLU A 55 8.01 -3.82 9.65
N VAL A 56 7.71 -2.82 8.81
CA VAL A 56 6.36 -2.36 8.53
C VAL A 56 6.20 -2.06 7.05
N ALA A 57 5.19 -2.66 6.44
CA ALA A 57 4.67 -2.34 5.12
C ALA A 57 3.47 -1.40 5.28
N THR A 58 3.59 -0.17 4.79
CA THR A 58 2.51 0.82 4.86
C THR A 58 1.92 1.07 3.49
N PHE A 59 0.60 0.98 3.43
CA PHE A 59 -0.24 1.45 2.33
C PHE A 59 -0.98 2.68 2.83
N HIS A 60 -0.55 3.84 2.36
CA HIS A 60 -1.20 5.10 2.69
C HIS A 60 -2.03 5.58 1.50
N ASN A 61 -3.35 5.61 1.65
CA ASN A 61 -4.23 6.16 0.64
C ASN A 61 -4.36 7.68 0.80
N GLN A 62 -4.06 8.41 -0.27
CA GLN A 62 -4.23 9.86 -0.32
C GLN A 62 -4.73 10.25 -1.71
N ARG A 63 -5.97 10.74 -1.78
CA ARG A 63 -6.63 11.17 -3.03
C ARG A 63 -6.61 10.09 -4.12
N ASP A 64 -7.12 8.90 -3.79
CA ASP A 64 -7.13 7.72 -4.68
C ASP A 64 -5.73 7.29 -5.19
N CYS A 65 -4.68 7.71 -4.50
CA CYS A 65 -3.30 7.30 -4.74
C CYS A 65 -2.80 6.53 -3.51
N ILE A 66 -2.46 5.27 -3.70
CA ILE A 66 -1.94 4.42 -2.64
C ILE A 66 -0.42 4.48 -2.70
N PHE A 67 0.17 5.04 -1.66
CA PHE A 67 1.61 5.12 -1.46
C PHE A 67 2.08 3.92 -0.67
N PHE A 68 2.89 3.08 -1.31
CA PHE A 68 3.51 1.93 -0.66
C PHE A 68 4.90 2.30 -0.13
N ARG A 69 5.18 1.94 1.12
CA ARG A 69 6.49 2.10 1.76
C ARG A 69 6.78 0.92 2.67
N LEU A 70 7.95 0.28 2.48
CA LEU A 70 8.49 -0.70 3.42
C LEU A 70 9.59 -0.04 4.27
N HIS A 71 9.38 0.01 5.58
CA HIS A 71 10.26 0.70 6.50
C HIS A 71 10.36 0.01 7.86
N ARG A 72 11.37 0.39 8.63
CA ARG A 72 11.58 -0.03 10.01
C ARG A 72 11.40 1.16 10.94
N TYR A 73 10.69 0.97 12.05
CA TYR A 73 10.62 1.98 13.11
C TYR A 73 11.74 1.79 14.14
N ILE A 74 12.33 2.90 14.56
CA ILE A 74 13.42 2.97 15.53
C ILE A 74 12.95 3.86 16.67
N PHE A 75 12.82 3.31 17.87
CA PHE A 75 12.55 4.12 19.06
C PHE A 75 13.82 4.90 19.42
N LYS A 76 13.80 6.22 19.25
CA LYS A 76 14.91 7.11 19.68
C LYS A 76 14.70 7.61 21.11
N SER A 77 13.45 7.86 21.47
CA SER A 77 13.01 8.28 22.81
C SER A 77 11.55 7.87 23.00
N GLU A 78 11.00 7.97 24.22
CA GLU A 78 9.61 7.57 24.52
C GLU A 78 8.56 8.21 23.58
N LYS A 79 8.78 9.46 23.16
CA LYS A 79 7.85 10.21 22.29
C LYS A 79 8.33 10.37 20.85
N LYS A 80 9.51 9.86 20.49
CA LYS A 80 10.13 10.10 19.17
C LYS A 80 10.51 8.79 18.49
N GLY A 81 9.77 8.47 17.43
CA GLY A 81 10.10 7.43 16.48
C GLY A 81 10.96 7.97 15.33
N GLY A 82 11.97 7.21 14.93
CA GLY A 82 12.67 7.35 13.67
C GLY A 82 12.17 6.30 12.67
N ILE A 83 12.23 6.63 11.39
CA ILE A 83 11.87 5.72 10.30
C ILE A 83 13.09 5.51 9.41
N GLN A 84 13.38 4.27 9.09
CA GLN A 84 14.41 3.90 8.11
C GLN A 84 13.80 3.02 7.04
N GLU A 85 14.00 3.39 5.78
CA GLU A 85 13.44 2.62 4.69
C GLU A 85 14.26 1.39 4.34
N LEU A 86 13.54 0.33 3.97
CA LEU A 86 14.13 -0.98 3.70
C LEU A 86 13.86 -1.45 2.27
N GLY A 87 12.68 -1.15 1.73
CA GLY A 87 12.23 -1.68 0.44
C GLY A 87 11.93 -0.62 -0.62
N PRO A 88 11.41 -1.02 -1.79
CA PRO A 88 11.09 -0.10 -2.86
C PRO A 88 9.97 0.87 -2.44
N ARG A 89 9.96 2.03 -3.10
CA ARG A 89 8.85 2.98 -3.03
C ARG A 89 8.12 2.94 -4.36
N PHE A 90 6.81 2.90 -4.32
CA PHE A 90 6.01 3.14 -5.51
C PHE A 90 4.64 3.68 -5.12
N THR A 91 3.95 4.19 -6.13
CA THR A 91 2.58 4.66 -6.02
C THR A 91 1.71 3.84 -6.96
N ILE A 92 0.57 3.37 -6.47
CA ILE A 92 -0.43 2.68 -7.29
C ILE A 92 -1.76 3.43 -7.22
N LYS A 93 -2.54 3.28 -8.28
CA LYS A 93 -3.94 3.72 -8.34
C LYS A 93 -4.76 2.52 -8.75
N LEU A 94 -5.92 2.35 -8.14
CA LEU A 94 -6.87 1.32 -8.54
C LEU A 94 -7.43 1.68 -9.92
N ARG A 95 -7.33 0.76 -10.88
CA ARG A 95 -7.88 0.93 -12.23
C ARG A 95 -9.19 0.18 -12.41
N SER A 96 -9.26 -1.03 -11.90
CA SER A 96 -10.44 -1.87 -11.95
C SER A 96 -10.40 -2.87 -10.81
N LEU A 97 -11.58 -3.34 -10.43
CA LEU A 97 -11.81 -4.42 -9.49
C LEU A 97 -12.75 -5.43 -10.17
N GLN A 98 -12.31 -6.68 -10.27
CA GLN A 98 -13.09 -7.78 -10.83
C GLN A 98 -13.55 -8.73 -9.73
N LYS A 99 -14.68 -9.38 -9.95
CA LYS A 99 -15.17 -10.46 -9.11
C LYS A 99 -14.57 -11.78 -9.56
N GLY A 100 -14.04 -12.56 -8.62
CA GLY A 100 -13.43 -13.86 -8.90
C GLY A 100 -11.99 -13.77 -9.38
N THR A 101 -11.58 -14.71 -10.22
CA THR A 101 -10.23 -14.75 -10.80
C THR A 101 -10.08 -13.71 -11.90
N PHE A 102 -8.86 -13.22 -12.10
CA PHE A 102 -8.58 -12.26 -13.17
C PHE A 102 -8.89 -12.88 -14.55
N ASP A 103 -9.84 -12.28 -15.26
CA ASP A 103 -10.20 -12.61 -16.64
C ASP A 103 -10.20 -11.32 -17.47
N SER A 104 -9.38 -11.30 -18.52
CA SER A 104 -9.23 -10.15 -19.42
C SER A 104 -10.32 -10.05 -20.50
N LYS A 105 -11.05 -11.14 -20.78
CA LYS A 105 -12.05 -11.21 -21.86
C LYS A 105 -13.47 -11.12 -21.34
N TYR A 106 -13.78 -11.87 -20.27
CA TYR A 106 -15.15 -12.01 -19.77
C TYR A 106 -15.26 -11.73 -18.26
N GLY A 107 -14.26 -11.07 -17.67
CA GLY A 107 -14.26 -10.75 -16.25
C GLY A 107 -15.41 -9.81 -15.86
N ASP A 108 -16.15 -10.18 -14.82
CA ASP A 108 -17.18 -9.34 -14.21
C ASP A 108 -16.53 -8.24 -13.38
N TYR A 109 -16.65 -6.99 -13.84
CA TYR A 109 -16.10 -5.83 -13.14
C TYR A 109 -17.07 -5.30 -12.08
N GLU A 110 -16.66 -5.34 -10.81
CA GLU A 110 -17.38 -4.68 -9.72
C GLU A 110 -17.16 -3.16 -9.76
N TRP A 111 -15.98 -2.72 -10.19
CA TRP A 111 -15.63 -1.31 -10.27
C TRP A 111 -14.60 -1.05 -11.36
N VAL A 112 -14.74 0.07 -12.06
CA VAL A 112 -13.79 0.53 -13.08
C VAL A 112 -13.57 2.03 -12.93
N HIS A 113 -12.31 2.45 -12.95
CA HIS A 113 -11.92 3.86 -12.97
C HIS A 113 -12.13 4.45 -14.37
N LYS A 114 -13.21 5.21 -14.53
CA LYS A 114 -13.51 5.96 -15.75
C LYS A 114 -12.94 7.37 -15.67
N LEU A 115 -11.75 7.56 -16.25
CA LEU A 115 -10.99 8.81 -16.16
C LEU A 115 -11.84 10.06 -16.46
N TRP A 116 -12.57 10.05 -17.58
CA TRP A 116 -13.33 11.20 -18.06
C TRP A 116 -14.55 11.56 -17.21
N GLU A 117 -15.11 10.59 -16.49
CA GLU A 117 -16.28 10.81 -15.63
C GLU A 117 -15.86 11.11 -14.18
N MET A 118 -14.81 10.44 -13.72
CA MET A 118 -14.48 10.36 -12.30
C MET A 118 -13.41 11.37 -11.87
N ASP A 119 -12.49 11.75 -12.76
CA ASP A 119 -11.44 12.72 -12.44
C ASP A 119 -11.89 14.19 -12.66
N ILE A 120 -13.15 14.42 -13.06
CA ILE A 120 -13.72 15.77 -13.20
C ILE A 120 -13.70 16.52 -11.87
N SER A 121 -14.04 15.82 -10.77
CA SER A 121 -14.10 16.42 -9.43
C SER A 121 -13.04 15.83 -8.51
N ARG A 122 -12.07 16.66 -8.12
CA ARG A 122 -11.03 16.30 -7.15
C ARG A 122 -11.53 16.12 -5.70
N ARG A 123 -12.82 16.38 -5.44
CA ARG A 123 -13.45 16.21 -4.12
C ARG A 123 -13.99 14.81 -3.89
N LYS A 124 -14.33 14.09 -4.97
CA LYS A 124 -14.89 12.75 -4.88
C LYS A 124 -13.75 11.73 -4.83
N LEU A 125 -13.69 10.97 -3.75
CA LEU A 125 -12.72 9.90 -3.53
C LEU A 125 -13.45 8.56 -3.56
N HIS A 126 -12.78 7.54 -4.10
CA HIS A 126 -13.40 6.25 -4.39
C HIS A 126 -12.84 5.11 -3.55
N ILE A 127 -11.60 5.23 -3.07
CA ILE A 127 -10.94 4.30 -2.15
C ILE A 127 -10.71 4.99 -0.83
#